data_AF-A0A9W9FBH8-F1
#
_entry.id   AF-A0A9W9FBH8-F1
#
_cell.length_a   1.000
_cell.length_b   1.000
_cell.length_c   1.000
_cell.angle_alpha   90.00
_cell.angle_beta   90.00
_cell.angle_gamma   90.00
#
_symmetry.space_group_name_H-M   'P 1'
#
loop_
_entity.id
_entity.type
_entity.pdbx_description
1 polymer ?
#
loop_
_entity_poly.entity_id
_entity_poly.type
_entity_poly.pdbx_seq_one_letter_code
_entity_poly.pdbx_strand_id
1 'polypeptide(L)'
;MTRILSILLYFAILIQNALSAVVVPKNVAVVPTVDSLFTLSTGAGSCASKTTVINTYLSECVQLMDALLTAYHSYGTVTAYRTMFEVYLSAKFDGTTVSSDSGQWTTIETRLTNVATFLSGGGITGAKTNTKPRLFCDDTFAELKTWQTVARDGNGKEMFDEDDDEVMILEVYPKIKDRQVAGLESGSVDATISPFWVPSLNGYTFSTLDPSYTTLCQKPGRMALTSRADTNAGAEAGSPSGYTYATFDRHLLLCPDSFSPSGNGPHTIASLSALVSSTNYPVEGLKQLPLSTISATLFHELFHLVDVAGTDNDNNLQSFLPILDASYSKKSPNTVNAPEPYALFATAAYLYQNPPGGDDPVLEACNLGGPSSGTFKEEQMYLSLEVSRILLISWATTSFKFLFEY
;
A
#
# COMPACT_ATOMS: atom_id res chain seq x y z
N MET A 1 44.97 17.71 -20.84
CA MET A 1 43.55 18.00 -21.16
C MET A 1 42.60 16.88 -20.72
N THR A 2 42.89 15.60 -21.01
CA THR A 2 42.05 14.45 -20.64
C THR A 2 41.78 14.28 -19.13
N ARG A 3 42.76 14.52 -18.24
CA ARG A 3 42.55 14.40 -16.78
C ARG A 3 41.63 15.46 -16.17
N ILE A 4 41.60 16.68 -16.73
CA ILE A 4 40.72 17.76 -16.25
C ILE A 4 39.27 17.49 -16.67
N LEU A 5 39.08 16.91 -17.86
CA LEU A 5 37.76 16.50 -18.35
C LEU A 5 37.16 15.36 -17.50
N SER A 6 37.96 14.37 -17.08
CA SER A 6 37.50 13.27 -16.21
C SER A 6 37.11 13.74 -14.80
N ILE A 7 37.83 14.73 -14.23
CA ILE A 7 37.50 15.30 -12.92
C ILE A 7 36.23 16.15 -12.99
N LEU A 8 36.05 16.92 -14.08
CA LEU A 8 34.82 17.69 -14.31
C LEU A 8 33.61 16.78 -14.58
N LEU A 9 33.79 15.64 -15.24
CA LEU A 9 32.72 14.63 -15.41
C LEU A 9 32.36 13.99 -14.06
N TYR A 10 33.36 13.65 -13.23
CA TYR A 10 33.13 13.14 -11.87
C TYR A 10 32.44 14.17 -10.97
N PHE A 11 32.82 15.45 -11.05
CA PHE A 11 32.14 16.52 -10.33
C PHE A 11 30.73 16.77 -10.87
N ALA A 12 30.50 16.71 -12.19
CA ALA A 12 29.16 16.83 -12.77
C ALA A 12 28.25 15.65 -12.35
N ILE A 13 28.79 14.43 -12.28
CA ILE A 13 28.07 13.25 -11.78
C ILE A 13 27.83 13.34 -10.27
N LEU A 14 28.76 13.87 -9.47
CA LEU A 14 28.58 14.09 -8.04
C LEU A 14 27.59 15.22 -7.73
N ILE A 15 27.54 16.28 -8.55
CA ILE A 15 26.57 17.38 -8.43
C ILE A 15 25.18 16.94 -8.94
N GLN A 16 25.09 16.07 -9.95
CA GLN A 16 23.81 15.49 -10.41
C GLN A 16 23.24 14.43 -9.45
N ASN A 17 24.06 13.81 -8.62
CA ASN A 17 23.63 12.91 -7.54
C ASN A 17 23.43 13.63 -6.20
N ALA A 18 23.36 14.96 -6.18
CA ALA A 18 22.67 15.65 -5.10
C ALA A 18 21.21 15.21 -5.16
N LEU A 19 20.90 14.14 -4.40
CA LEU A 19 19.58 13.56 -4.19
C LEU A 19 18.59 14.71 -4.07
N SER A 20 17.87 14.98 -5.16
CA SER A 20 16.82 15.98 -5.14
C SER A 20 15.77 15.42 -4.20
N ALA A 21 15.61 16.05 -3.04
CA ALA A 21 14.62 15.64 -2.06
C ALA A 21 13.28 15.45 -2.76
N VAL A 22 12.61 14.33 -2.49
CA VAL A 22 11.32 14.01 -3.09
C VAL A 22 10.33 15.09 -2.65
N VAL A 23 9.81 15.87 -3.60
CA VAL A 23 8.83 16.92 -3.30
C VAL A 23 7.46 16.27 -3.13
N VAL A 24 7.10 15.97 -1.89
CA VAL A 24 5.77 15.43 -1.56
C VAL A 24 4.70 16.51 -1.79
N PRO A 25 3.66 16.26 -2.61
CA PRO A 25 2.57 17.20 -2.84
C PRO A 25 1.85 17.61 -1.54
N LYS A 26 1.25 18.81 -1.51
CA LYS A 26 0.47 19.26 -0.35
C LYS A 26 -0.94 18.67 -0.29
N ASN A 27 -1.53 18.45 -1.46
CA ASN A 27 -2.84 17.85 -1.67
C ASN A 27 -2.92 17.29 -3.10
N VAL A 28 -3.99 16.55 -3.38
CA VAL A 28 -4.39 16.15 -4.72
C VAL A 28 -5.39 17.19 -5.25
N ALA A 29 -4.97 17.96 -6.25
CA ALA A 29 -5.72 19.15 -6.68
C ALA A 29 -7.01 18.86 -7.46
N VAL A 30 -7.25 17.60 -7.84
CA VAL A 30 -8.37 17.19 -8.70
C VAL A 30 -9.04 15.94 -8.15
N VAL A 31 -10.34 15.81 -8.36
CA VAL A 31 -11.04 14.54 -8.15
C VAL A 31 -11.11 13.83 -9.49
N PRO A 32 -10.33 12.74 -9.69
CA PRO A 32 -10.28 12.05 -10.95
C PRO A 32 -11.56 11.23 -11.18
N THR A 33 -11.87 10.99 -12.46
CA THR A 33 -12.82 9.95 -12.85
C THR A 33 -12.08 8.66 -13.20
N VAL A 34 -12.76 7.53 -13.14
CA VAL A 34 -12.22 6.23 -13.50
C VAL A 34 -11.67 6.23 -14.93
N ASP A 35 -12.38 6.82 -15.88
CA ASP A 35 -11.93 6.92 -17.28
C ASP A 35 -10.73 7.85 -17.45
N SER A 36 -10.51 8.78 -16.52
CA SER A 36 -9.34 9.66 -16.52
C SER A 36 -8.06 8.92 -16.09
N LEU A 37 -8.17 7.91 -15.22
CA LEU A 37 -7.01 7.18 -14.67
C LEU A 37 -6.79 5.78 -15.26
N PHE A 38 -7.86 5.11 -15.69
CA PHE A 38 -7.83 3.72 -16.11
C PHE A 38 -8.35 3.53 -17.52
N THR A 39 -7.84 2.48 -18.17
CA THR A 39 -8.47 1.89 -19.35
C THR A 39 -9.46 0.82 -18.89
N LEU A 40 -10.76 1.03 -19.13
CA LEU A 40 -11.78 0.05 -18.77
C LEU A 40 -11.91 -1.04 -19.84
N SER A 41 -12.10 -2.29 -19.41
CA SER A 41 -12.48 -3.37 -20.33
C SER A 41 -13.90 -3.15 -20.87
N THR A 42 -14.09 -3.40 -22.17
CA THR A 42 -15.41 -3.38 -22.82
C THR A 42 -16.04 -4.77 -22.92
N GLY A 43 -15.35 -5.82 -22.50
CA GLY A 43 -15.77 -7.21 -22.58
C GLY A 43 -15.66 -7.93 -21.23
N ALA A 44 -14.97 -9.07 -21.19
CA ALA A 44 -14.71 -9.79 -19.95
C ALA A 44 -14.03 -8.88 -18.90
N GLY A 45 -14.48 -8.94 -17.65
CA GLY A 45 -14.07 -8.04 -16.57
C GLY A 45 -14.54 -6.59 -16.72
N SER A 46 -15.55 -6.30 -17.54
CA SER A 46 -16.02 -4.92 -17.78
C SER A 46 -16.49 -4.21 -16.51
N CYS A 47 -16.08 -2.96 -16.37
CA CYS A 47 -16.51 -2.04 -15.30
C CYS A 47 -17.65 -1.10 -15.71
N ALA A 48 -18.23 -1.26 -16.90
CA ALA A 48 -19.14 -0.27 -17.48
C ALA A 48 -20.35 0.06 -16.58
N SER A 49 -20.90 -0.92 -15.86
CA SER A 49 -22.04 -0.73 -14.95
C SER A 49 -21.64 -0.22 -13.55
N LYS A 50 -20.34 -0.09 -13.27
CA LYS A 50 -19.79 0.24 -11.95
C LYS A 50 -19.08 1.61 -11.91
N THR A 51 -18.98 2.31 -13.04
CA THR A 51 -18.21 3.57 -13.16
C THR A 51 -18.61 4.62 -12.12
N THR A 52 -19.91 4.82 -11.88
CA THR A 52 -20.38 5.75 -10.84
C THR A 52 -19.88 5.38 -9.45
N VAL A 53 -19.92 4.10 -9.10
CA VAL A 53 -19.46 3.63 -7.79
C VAL A 53 -17.94 3.78 -7.67
N ILE A 54 -17.19 3.44 -8.72
CA ILE A 54 -15.73 3.57 -8.74
C ILE A 54 -15.32 5.06 -8.67
N ASN A 55 -16.05 5.96 -9.33
CA ASN A 55 -15.82 7.40 -9.19
C ASN A 55 -16.01 7.88 -7.74
N THR A 56 -17.02 7.35 -7.04
CA THR A 56 -17.18 7.61 -5.61
C THR A 56 -15.98 7.09 -4.82
N TYR A 57 -15.51 5.86 -5.08
CA TYR A 57 -14.32 5.32 -4.41
C TYR A 57 -13.07 6.14 -4.69
N LEU A 58 -12.87 6.61 -5.93
CA LEU A 58 -11.74 7.47 -6.28
C LEU A 58 -11.82 8.84 -5.58
N SER A 59 -13.02 9.41 -5.45
CA SER A 59 -13.21 10.63 -4.66
C SER A 59 -12.85 10.42 -3.19
N GLU A 60 -13.15 9.26 -2.62
CA GLU A 60 -12.77 8.92 -1.25
C GLU A 60 -11.26 8.61 -1.13
N CYS A 61 -10.65 7.99 -2.15
CA CYS A 61 -9.19 7.81 -2.22
C CYS A 61 -8.46 9.16 -2.18
N VAL A 62 -8.99 10.20 -2.86
CA VAL A 62 -8.45 11.56 -2.79
C VAL A 62 -8.54 12.11 -1.36
N GLN A 63 -9.67 11.95 -0.69
CA GLN A 63 -9.83 12.40 0.71
C GLN A 63 -8.87 11.68 1.67
N LEU A 64 -8.70 10.37 1.52
CA LEU A 64 -7.72 9.59 2.29
C LEU A 64 -6.28 10.06 2.01
N MET A 65 -5.94 10.30 0.75
CA MET A 65 -4.63 10.80 0.37
C MET A 65 -4.38 12.19 0.96
N ASP A 66 -5.34 13.12 0.86
CA ASP A 66 -5.22 14.48 1.39
C ASP A 66 -5.09 14.48 2.92
N ALA A 67 -5.78 13.57 3.62
CA ALA A 67 -5.60 13.41 5.06
C ALA A 67 -4.17 12.97 5.40
N LEU A 68 -3.62 12.03 4.63
CA LEU A 68 -2.25 11.56 4.80
C LEU A 68 -1.20 12.63 4.45
N LEU A 69 -1.43 13.41 3.39
CA LEU A 69 -0.57 14.55 3.02
C LEU A 69 -0.62 15.65 4.07
N THR A 70 -1.80 15.94 4.63
CA THR A 70 -1.94 16.87 5.75
C THR A 70 -1.13 16.40 6.96
N ALA A 71 -1.18 15.11 7.29
CA ALA A 71 -0.38 14.52 8.35
C ALA A 71 1.14 14.65 8.06
N TYR A 72 1.55 14.35 6.83
CA TYR A 72 2.94 14.49 6.37
C TYR A 72 3.45 15.94 6.47
N HIS A 73 2.67 16.93 6.09
CA HIS A 73 3.11 18.33 6.17
C HIS A 73 3.01 18.93 7.58
N SER A 74 2.41 18.21 8.53
CA SER A 74 2.11 18.71 9.87
C SER A 74 2.73 17.90 11.01
N TYR A 75 3.47 16.80 10.76
CA TYR A 75 4.06 15.98 11.84
C TYR A 75 5.04 16.75 12.73
N GLY A 76 5.67 17.80 12.19
CA GLY A 76 6.61 18.64 12.93
C GLY A 76 5.95 19.51 14.01
N THR A 77 4.64 19.78 13.88
CA THR A 77 3.88 20.64 14.79
C THR A 77 2.75 19.90 15.52
N VAL A 78 2.25 18.81 14.96
CA VAL A 78 1.14 18.02 15.51
C VAL A 78 1.64 16.66 16.00
N THR A 79 1.67 16.48 17.32
CA THR A 79 2.16 15.23 17.96
C THR A 79 1.38 14.01 17.51
N ALA A 80 0.06 14.12 17.33
CA ALA A 80 -0.79 13.02 16.86
C ALA A 80 -0.29 12.41 15.54
N TYR A 81 0.01 13.22 14.52
CA TYR A 81 0.51 12.72 13.24
C TYR A 81 1.89 12.09 13.36
N ARG A 82 2.77 12.66 14.18
CA ARG A 82 4.08 12.05 14.46
C ARG A 82 3.93 10.66 15.08
N THR A 83 3.05 10.51 16.07
CA THR A 83 2.72 9.20 16.65
C THR A 83 2.16 8.24 15.62
N MET A 84 1.28 8.68 14.71
CA MET A 84 0.77 7.82 13.64
C MET A 84 1.89 7.35 12.69
N PHE A 85 2.84 8.22 12.32
CA PHE A 85 4.01 7.80 11.53
C PHE A 85 4.86 6.73 12.26
N GLU A 86 5.05 6.86 13.57
CA GLU A 86 5.78 5.88 14.38
C GLU A 86 5.04 4.54 14.50
N VAL A 87 3.71 4.60 14.67
CA VAL A 87 2.84 3.43 14.88
C VAL A 87 2.62 2.67 13.59
N TYR A 88 2.26 3.34 12.50
CA TYR A 88 1.90 2.67 11.25
C TYR A 88 3.11 2.43 10.36
N LEU A 89 4.08 3.35 10.30
CA LEU A 89 5.15 3.32 9.29
C LEU A 89 6.55 3.12 9.89
N SER A 90 6.64 2.85 11.20
CA SER A 90 7.91 2.65 11.92
C SER A 90 8.87 3.83 11.81
N ALA A 91 8.36 5.02 11.50
CA ALA A 91 9.18 6.22 11.41
C ALA A 91 9.79 6.50 12.79
N LYS A 92 10.97 7.13 12.78
CA LYS A 92 11.72 7.45 13.99
C LYS A 92 11.96 8.95 14.01
N PHE A 93 11.68 9.60 15.12
CA PHE A 93 11.82 11.04 15.28
C PHE A 93 12.82 11.37 16.41
N ASP A 94 13.59 12.44 16.20
CA ASP A 94 14.33 13.15 17.24
C ASP A 94 13.63 14.50 17.48
N GLY A 95 12.82 14.54 18.56
CA GLY A 95 11.89 15.64 18.81
C GLY A 95 10.86 15.79 17.69
N THR A 96 10.95 16.87 16.91
CA THR A 96 10.07 17.17 15.77
C THR A 96 10.70 16.86 14.42
N THR A 97 11.93 16.35 14.41
CA THR A 97 12.69 16.04 13.19
C THR A 97 12.72 14.54 12.95
N VAL A 98 12.70 14.13 11.69
CA VAL A 98 12.87 12.71 11.33
C VAL A 98 14.33 12.33 11.62
N SER A 99 14.54 11.30 12.42
CA SER A 99 15.87 10.80 12.74
C SER A 99 16.57 10.27 11.47
N SER A 100 17.90 10.21 11.48
CA SER A 100 18.77 9.98 10.31
C SER A 100 18.62 8.64 9.56
N ASP A 101 17.55 7.86 9.79
CA ASP A 101 17.20 6.66 9.03
C ASP A 101 16.57 7.05 7.67
N SER A 102 17.40 7.67 6.82
CA SER A 102 17.00 8.34 5.58
C SER A 102 16.25 7.44 4.60
N GLY A 103 16.55 6.14 4.57
CA GLY A 103 15.95 5.21 3.61
C GLY A 103 14.45 5.02 3.82
N GLN A 104 14.00 4.79 5.05
CA GLN A 104 12.56 4.59 5.33
C GLN A 104 11.75 5.82 5.02
N TRP A 105 12.24 6.99 5.43
CA TRP A 105 11.53 8.25 5.18
C TRP A 105 11.46 8.57 3.68
N THR A 106 12.54 8.36 2.93
CA THR A 106 12.52 8.50 1.47
C THR A 106 11.54 7.52 0.81
N THR A 107 11.42 6.28 1.32
CA THR A 107 10.39 5.34 0.83
C THR A 107 8.98 5.87 1.09
N ILE A 108 8.71 6.41 2.29
CA ILE A 108 7.44 7.05 2.62
C ILE A 108 7.15 8.20 1.64
N GLU A 109 8.08 9.14 1.49
CA GLU A 109 7.95 10.29 0.57
C GLU A 109 7.66 9.84 -0.87
N THR A 110 8.38 8.83 -1.34
CA THR A 110 8.23 8.28 -2.70
C THR A 110 6.84 7.67 -2.90
N ARG A 111 6.37 6.85 -1.95
CA ARG A 111 5.06 6.18 -2.06
C ARG A 111 3.91 7.19 -1.98
N LEU A 112 3.99 8.17 -1.08
CA LEU A 112 3.00 9.25 -1.00
C LEU A 112 2.95 10.05 -2.32
N THR A 113 4.12 10.38 -2.86
CA THR A 113 4.24 11.14 -4.11
C THR A 113 3.69 10.37 -5.30
N ASN A 114 3.99 9.09 -5.41
CA ASN A 114 3.54 8.26 -6.53
C ASN A 114 2.00 8.10 -6.55
N VAL A 115 1.38 7.85 -5.39
CA VAL A 115 -0.10 7.74 -5.31
C VAL A 115 -0.75 9.09 -5.60
N ALA A 116 -0.25 10.18 -5.00
CA ALA A 116 -0.78 11.52 -5.24
C ALA A 116 -0.64 11.96 -6.71
N THR A 117 0.49 11.61 -7.35
CA THR A 117 0.74 11.88 -8.78
C THR A 117 -0.24 11.10 -9.65
N PHE A 118 -0.44 9.81 -9.37
CA PHE A 118 -1.39 8.99 -10.10
C PHE A 118 -2.82 9.53 -9.97
N LEU A 119 -3.28 9.82 -8.75
CA LEU A 119 -4.61 10.41 -8.51
C LEU A 119 -4.78 11.79 -9.17
N SER A 120 -3.70 12.54 -9.36
CA SER A 120 -3.70 13.80 -10.10
C SER A 120 -3.70 13.65 -11.62
N GLY A 121 -3.73 12.41 -12.14
CA GLY A 121 -3.71 12.11 -13.59
C GLY A 121 -2.31 12.07 -14.20
N GLY A 122 -1.25 12.07 -13.38
CA GLY A 122 0.14 12.00 -13.84
C GLY A 122 0.57 10.63 -14.38
N GLY A 123 -0.28 9.60 -14.25
CA GLY A 123 0.05 8.22 -14.63
C GLY A 123 0.88 7.49 -13.58
N ILE A 124 1.40 6.31 -13.94
CA ILE A 124 2.25 5.50 -13.06
C ILE A 124 3.69 5.98 -13.20
N THR A 125 4.34 6.34 -12.08
CA THR A 125 5.78 6.64 -12.07
C THR A 125 6.55 5.42 -12.57
N GLY A 126 7.45 5.59 -13.55
CA GLY A 126 8.20 4.47 -14.11
C GLY A 126 7.36 3.52 -14.97
N ALA A 127 6.18 3.96 -15.45
CA ALA A 127 5.35 3.20 -16.37
C ALA A 127 6.18 2.70 -17.57
N LYS A 128 5.91 1.46 -17.96
CA LYS A 128 6.52 0.78 -19.10
C LYS A 128 5.85 1.17 -20.40
N THR A 129 4.55 1.45 -20.32
CA THR A 129 3.77 1.90 -21.47
C THR A 129 3.26 3.31 -21.19
N ASN A 130 3.07 4.10 -22.25
CA ASN A 130 2.46 5.44 -22.12
C ASN A 130 0.93 5.36 -22.00
N THR A 131 0.40 4.22 -21.54
CA THR A 131 -1.04 3.93 -21.52
C THR A 131 -1.54 3.87 -20.10
N LYS A 132 -2.80 4.23 -19.88
CA LYS A 132 -3.43 4.06 -18.57
C LYS A 132 -3.46 2.59 -18.17
N PRO A 133 -3.21 2.25 -16.89
CA PRO A 133 -3.38 0.90 -16.40
C PRO A 133 -4.81 0.41 -16.63
N ARG A 134 -4.98 -0.90 -16.80
CA ARG A 134 -6.31 -1.48 -16.93
C ARG A 134 -6.98 -1.64 -15.56
N LEU A 135 -8.30 -1.51 -15.55
CA LEU A 135 -9.15 -1.85 -14.40
C LEU A 135 -10.22 -2.84 -14.85
N PHE A 136 -10.32 -3.95 -14.10
CA PHE A 136 -11.32 -5.00 -14.28
C PHE A 136 -12.24 -5.05 -13.05
N CYS A 137 -13.50 -5.46 -13.23
CA CYS A 137 -14.53 -5.47 -12.17
C CYS A 137 -15.10 -6.86 -11.83
N ASP A 138 -14.54 -7.90 -12.45
CA ASP A 138 -14.71 -9.30 -12.10
C ASP A 138 -13.53 -10.08 -12.68
N ASP A 139 -13.41 -11.36 -12.35
CA ASP A 139 -12.29 -12.21 -12.74
C ASP A 139 -12.46 -12.90 -14.11
N THR A 140 -13.54 -12.62 -14.85
CA THR A 140 -13.76 -13.22 -16.17
C THR A 140 -12.75 -12.76 -17.22
N PHE A 141 -12.01 -11.67 -16.96
CA PHE A 141 -10.96 -11.16 -17.85
C PHE A 141 -9.73 -12.07 -17.96
N ALA A 142 -9.60 -13.04 -17.06
CA ALA A 142 -8.41 -13.87 -16.92
C ALA A 142 -8.76 -15.36 -16.90
N GLU A 143 -7.90 -16.16 -17.52
CA GLU A 143 -8.06 -17.60 -17.62
C GLU A 143 -6.95 -18.30 -16.84
N LEU A 144 -7.30 -19.09 -15.82
CA LEU A 144 -6.34 -19.92 -15.09
C LEU A 144 -5.66 -20.90 -16.06
N LYS A 145 -4.33 -20.97 -16.01
CA LYS A 145 -3.51 -21.93 -16.75
C LYS A 145 -2.67 -22.75 -15.77
N THR A 146 -2.15 -23.88 -16.26
CA THR A 146 -1.13 -24.65 -15.53
C THR A 146 0.25 -24.26 -16.03
N TRP A 147 1.28 -24.50 -15.21
CA TRP A 147 2.67 -24.26 -15.59
C TRP A 147 3.11 -25.06 -16.83
N GLN A 148 2.47 -26.20 -17.11
CA GLN A 148 2.69 -27.07 -18.26
C GLN A 148 1.76 -26.78 -19.44
N THR A 149 1.08 -25.63 -19.45
CA THR A 149 0.34 -25.18 -20.63
C THR A 149 1.31 -24.54 -21.63
N VAL A 150 1.08 -24.74 -22.93
CA VAL A 150 1.81 -24.03 -23.99
C VAL A 150 1.68 -22.52 -23.79
N ALA A 151 2.82 -21.85 -23.75
CA ALA A 151 2.90 -20.41 -23.58
C ALA A 151 2.38 -19.68 -24.82
N ARG A 152 1.91 -18.44 -24.60
CA ARG A 152 1.47 -17.54 -25.66
C ARG A 152 2.34 -16.29 -25.69
N ASP A 153 2.65 -15.84 -26.90
CA ASP A 153 3.45 -14.65 -27.16
C ASP A 153 2.61 -13.36 -26.99
N GLY A 154 3.24 -12.20 -27.15
CA GLY A 154 2.62 -10.87 -27.07
C GLY A 154 1.56 -10.58 -28.15
N ASN A 155 1.43 -11.45 -29.15
CA ASN A 155 0.35 -11.43 -30.15
C ASN A 155 -0.76 -12.45 -29.84
N GLY A 156 -0.63 -13.21 -28.75
CA GLY A 156 -1.57 -14.25 -28.34
C GLY A 156 -1.42 -15.58 -29.06
N LYS A 157 -0.35 -15.77 -29.83
CA LYS A 157 -0.05 -17.01 -30.56
C LYS A 157 0.72 -17.97 -29.65
N GLU A 158 0.40 -19.26 -29.74
CA GLU A 158 1.15 -20.32 -29.07
C GLU A 158 2.61 -20.35 -29.52
N MET A 159 3.50 -20.65 -28.57
CA MET A 159 4.95 -20.63 -28.75
C MET A 159 5.48 -22.05 -28.97
N PHE A 160 6.27 -22.21 -30.02
CA PHE A 160 7.01 -23.41 -30.40
C PHE A 160 8.49 -23.05 -30.64
N ASP A 161 9.42 -23.93 -30.31
CA ASP A 161 10.84 -23.68 -30.54
C ASP A 161 11.26 -23.92 -32.01
N GLU A 162 12.56 -23.94 -32.29
CA GLU A 162 13.11 -24.12 -33.65
C GLU A 162 12.85 -25.53 -34.21
N ASP A 163 12.57 -26.51 -33.34
CA ASP A 163 12.31 -27.91 -33.67
C ASP A 163 10.78 -28.23 -33.72
N ASP A 164 9.92 -27.21 -33.60
CA ASP A 164 8.45 -27.30 -33.52
C ASP A 164 7.94 -27.94 -32.22
N ASP A 165 8.78 -27.97 -31.16
CA ASP A 165 8.38 -28.43 -29.84
C ASP A 165 7.65 -27.31 -29.07
N GLU A 166 6.59 -27.69 -28.33
CA GLU A 166 5.78 -26.76 -27.54
C GLU A 166 6.60 -26.10 -26.41
N VAL A 167 6.61 -24.76 -26.37
CA VAL A 167 7.25 -24.00 -25.29
C VAL A 167 6.23 -23.74 -24.19
N MET A 168 6.55 -24.14 -22.96
CA MET A 168 5.63 -24.10 -21.82
C MET A 168 5.74 -22.79 -21.01
N ILE A 169 4.69 -22.43 -20.26
CA ILE A 169 4.69 -21.22 -19.41
C ILE A 169 5.86 -21.23 -18.40
N LEU A 170 6.20 -22.38 -17.82
CA LEU A 170 7.32 -22.48 -16.88
C LEU A 170 8.68 -22.14 -17.49
N GLU A 171 8.84 -22.35 -18.79
CA GLU A 171 10.09 -22.07 -19.53
C GLU A 171 10.18 -20.59 -19.88
N VAL A 172 9.03 -19.94 -20.10
CA VAL A 172 8.97 -18.49 -20.36
C VAL A 172 9.11 -17.67 -19.07
N TYR A 173 8.63 -18.19 -17.93
CA TYR A 173 8.62 -17.48 -16.65
C TYR A 173 9.37 -18.24 -15.54
N PRO A 174 10.66 -18.56 -15.74
CA PRO A 174 11.41 -19.43 -14.84
C PRO A 174 11.57 -18.84 -13.44
N LYS A 175 11.78 -17.52 -13.30
CA LYS A 175 11.97 -16.92 -11.96
C LYS A 175 10.71 -16.90 -11.11
N ILE A 176 9.55 -16.71 -11.74
CA ILE A 176 8.27 -16.79 -11.02
C ILE A 176 8.01 -18.24 -10.62
N LYS A 177 8.35 -19.20 -11.49
CA LYS A 177 8.28 -20.61 -11.15
C LYS A 177 9.23 -20.98 -10.00
N ASP A 178 10.46 -20.49 -10.02
CA ASP A 178 11.44 -20.71 -8.95
C ASP A 178 10.95 -20.12 -7.62
N ARG A 179 10.30 -18.95 -7.65
CA ARG A 179 9.65 -18.37 -6.45
C ARG A 179 8.55 -19.29 -5.93
N GLN A 180 7.75 -19.89 -6.80
CA GLN A 180 6.75 -20.87 -6.39
C GLN A 180 7.39 -22.10 -5.73
N VAL A 181 8.49 -22.62 -6.30
CA VAL A 181 9.24 -23.77 -5.75
C VAL A 181 9.85 -23.43 -4.38
N ALA A 182 10.53 -22.30 -4.26
CA ALA A 182 11.05 -21.82 -2.97
C ALA A 182 9.92 -21.60 -1.95
N GLY A 183 8.74 -21.17 -2.42
CA GLY A 183 7.53 -21.08 -1.61
C GLY A 183 7.09 -22.42 -1.05
N LEU A 184 7.08 -23.47 -1.87
CA LEU A 184 6.76 -24.84 -1.46
C LEU A 184 7.75 -25.36 -0.41
N GLU A 185 9.04 -25.09 -0.59
CA GLU A 185 10.09 -25.51 0.35
C GLU A 185 10.01 -24.78 1.70
N SER A 186 9.67 -23.49 1.68
CA SER A 186 9.54 -22.65 2.88
C SER A 186 8.17 -22.71 3.55
N GLY A 187 7.16 -23.28 2.88
CA GLY A 187 5.77 -23.23 3.32
C GLY A 187 5.15 -21.83 3.26
N SER A 188 5.66 -20.94 2.41
CA SER A 188 5.13 -19.58 2.26
C SER A 188 3.97 -19.50 1.26
N VAL A 189 3.26 -18.37 1.25
CA VAL A 189 2.13 -18.14 0.34
C VAL A 189 2.51 -18.21 -1.14
N ASP A 190 3.78 -18.03 -1.48
CA ASP A 190 4.26 -18.13 -2.86
C ASP A 190 4.21 -19.57 -3.39
N ALA A 191 4.07 -20.58 -2.52
CA ALA A 191 3.87 -21.99 -2.90
C ALA A 191 2.70 -22.19 -3.86
N THR A 192 1.75 -21.25 -3.90
CA THR A 192 0.50 -21.37 -4.64
C THR A 192 0.36 -20.36 -5.79
N ILE A 193 1.47 -19.75 -6.22
CA ILE A 193 1.48 -18.88 -7.40
C ILE A 193 0.97 -19.66 -8.62
N SER A 194 -0.04 -19.12 -9.30
CA SER A 194 -0.63 -19.71 -10.50
C SER A 194 -0.65 -18.70 -11.65
N PRO A 195 -0.41 -19.14 -12.90
CA PRO A 195 -0.45 -18.28 -14.08
C PRO A 195 -1.89 -18.08 -14.57
N PHE A 196 -2.19 -16.86 -14.97
CA PHE A 196 -3.46 -16.45 -15.57
C PHE A 196 -3.19 -15.78 -16.91
N TRP A 197 -3.75 -16.32 -17.99
CA TRP A 197 -3.72 -15.67 -19.29
C TRP A 197 -4.75 -14.53 -19.32
N VAL A 198 -4.36 -13.35 -19.76
CA VAL A 198 -5.23 -12.18 -19.92
C VAL A 198 -5.37 -11.86 -21.41
N PRO A 199 -6.42 -12.33 -22.10
CA PRO A 199 -6.58 -12.14 -23.54
C PRO A 199 -6.52 -10.68 -24.00
N SER A 200 -7.10 -9.76 -23.21
CA SER A 200 -7.13 -8.32 -23.56
C SER A 200 -5.77 -7.61 -23.47
N LEU A 201 -4.77 -8.28 -22.90
CA LEU A 201 -3.39 -7.82 -22.75
C LEU A 201 -2.38 -8.67 -23.52
N ASN A 202 -2.82 -9.78 -24.13
CA ASN A 202 -1.97 -10.80 -24.72
C ASN A 202 -0.81 -11.24 -23.81
N GLY A 203 -1.03 -11.35 -22.50
CA GLY A 203 0.02 -11.78 -21.59
C GLY A 203 -0.47 -12.36 -20.29
N TYR A 204 0.49 -12.79 -19.48
CA TYR A 204 0.22 -13.49 -18.22
C TYR A 204 0.32 -12.56 -17.02
N THR A 205 -0.61 -12.75 -16.08
CA THR A 205 -0.53 -12.26 -14.71
C THR A 205 -0.40 -13.44 -13.76
N PHE A 206 0.14 -13.20 -12.57
CA PHE A 206 0.41 -14.24 -11.58
C PHE A 206 -0.26 -13.88 -10.26
N SER A 207 -0.82 -14.87 -9.58
CA SER A 207 -1.49 -14.67 -8.30
C SER A 207 -1.30 -15.88 -7.40
N THR A 208 -1.09 -15.63 -6.11
CA THR A 208 -1.17 -16.67 -5.08
C THR A 208 -2.64 -16.97 -4.79
N LEU A 209 -3.06 -18.21 -5.00
CA LEU A 209 -4.43 -18.66 -4.76
C LEU A 209 -4.41 -19.96 -3.98
N ASP A 210 -5.42 -20.20 -3.14
CA ASP A 210 -5.62 -21.55 -2.62
C ASP A 210 -5.80 -22.51 -3.81
N PRO A 211 -5.18 -23.71 -3.83
CA PRO A 211 -5.33 -24.66 -4.93
C PRO A 211 -6.79 -25.10 -5.22
N SER A 212 -7.71 -24.90 -4.28
CA SER A 212 -9.15 -25.12 -4.46
C SER A 212 -9.86 -24.01 -5.24
N TYR A 213 -9.19 -22.87 -5.47
CA TYR A 213 -9.74 -21.74 -6.21
C TYR A 213 -9.32 -21.78 -7.67
N THR A 214 -10.29 -21.53 -8.54
CA THR A 214 -10.11 -21.54 -10.00
C THR A 214 -10.15 -20.14 -10.61
N THR A 215 -10.57 -19.14 -9.83
CA THR A 215 -10.70 -17.76 -10.28
C THR A 215 -10.11 -16.77 -9.26
N LEU A 216 -9.78 -15.56 -9.72
CA LEU A 216 -9.06 -14.57 -8.91
C LEU A 216 -9.89 -14.01 -7.75
N CYS A 217 -11.23 -14.00 -7.86
CA CYS A 217 -12.15 -13.48 -6.86
C CYS A 217 -12.81 -14.54 -5.97
N GLN A 218 -12.46 -15.82 -6.13
CA GLN A 218 -13.10 -16.91 -5.36
C GLN A 218 -12.70 -16.92 -3.87
N LYS A 219 -11.59 -16.27 -3.50
CA LYS A 219 -11.17 -16.15 -2.09
C LYS A 219 -12.23 -15.34 -1.31
N PRO A 220 -12.86 -15.91 -0.26
CA PRO A 220 -13.87 -15.20 0.51
C PRO A 220 -13.36 -13.87 1.07
N GLY A 221 -14.14 -12.81 0.90
CA GLY A 221 -13.80 -11.46 1.39
C GLY A 221 -12.70 -10.75 0.59
N ARG A 222 -12.22 -11.31 -0.52
CA ARG A 222 -11.32 -10.59 -1.44
C ARG A 222 -12.12 -9.54 -2.18
N MET A 223 -11.80 -8.28 -1.89
CA MET A 223 -12.43 -7.14 -2.55
C MET A 223 -11.65 -6.69 -3.77
N ALA A 224 -10.32 -6.71 -3.74
CA ALA A 224 -9.51 -6.28 -4.87
C ALA A 224 -8.20 -7.07 -4.97
N LEU A 225 -7.47 -6.81 -6.06
CA LEU A 225 -6.13 -7.33 -6.33
C LEU A 225 -5.42 -6.43 -7.33
N THR A 226 -4.14 -6.14 -7.08
CA THR A 226 -3.20 -5.66 -8.09
C THR A 226 -2.44 -6.82 -8.73
N SER A 227 -2.32 -6.80 -10.06
CA SER A 227 -1.61 -7.84 -10.80
C SER A 227 -0.13 -7.93 -10.41
N ARG A 228 0.36 -9.15 -10.15
CA ARG A 228 1.78 -9.44 -10.21
C ARG A 228 2.16 -9.69 -11.67
N ALA A 229 2.76 -8.70 -12.33
CA ALA A 229 3.25 -8.85 -13.70
C ALA A 229 4.76 -9.11 -13.68
N ASP A 230 5.21 -10.10 -14.46
CA ASP A 230 6.65 -10.22 -14.74
C ASP A 230 7.07 -9.03 -15.60
N THR A 231 8.02 -8.26 -15.10
CA THR A 231 8.49 -7.09 -15.81
C THR A 231 9.54 -7.41 -16.87
N ASN A 232 10.07 -8.63 -16.92
CA ASN A 232 11.22 -8.97 -17.74
C ASN A 232 11.08 -10.30 -18.49
N ALA A 233 9.86 -10.80 -18.70
CA ALA A 233 9.60 -12.11 -19.34
C ALA A 233 10.51 -12.40 -20.55
N GLY A 234 10.68 -11.45 -21.48
CA GLY A 234 11.57 -11.63 -22.63
C GLY A 234 13.06 -11.78 -22.27
N ALA A 235 13.56 -11.03 -21.29
CA ALA A 235 14.93 -11.19 -20.80
C ALA A 235 15.11 -12.45 -19.93
N GLU A 236 14.03 -12.98 -19.35
CA GLU A 236 14.05 -14.14 -18.45
C GLU A 236 13.89 -15.48 -19.18
N ALA A 237 13.06 -15.53 -20.22
CA ALA A 237 12.79 -16.70 -21.04
C ALA A 237 13.96 -17.15 -21.92
N GLY A 238 15.12 -16.47 -21.83
CA GLY A 238 16.20 -16.63 -22.82
C GLY A 238 15.82 -16.18 -24.23
N SER A 239 14.63 -15.59 -24.42
CA SER A 239 14.02 -15.21 -25.70
C SER A 239 14.22 -16.25 -26.80
N PRO A 240 13.46 -17.38 -26.83
CA PRO A 240 13.32 -18.16 -28.07
C PRO A 240 13.11 -17.19 -29.23
N SER A 241 13.99 -17.27 -30.23
CA SER A 241 14.11 -16.25 -31.25
C SER A 241 12.78 -16.13 -32.03
N GLY A 242 12.37 -14.90 -32.35
CA GLY A 242 11.16 -14.66 -33.15
C GLY A 242 9.84 -14.46 -32.39
N TYR A 243 9.83 -14.54 -31.06
CA TYR A 243 8.62 -14.23 -30.27
C TYR A 243 8.59 -12.80 -29.74
N THR A 244 7.37 -12.28 -29.60
CA THR A 244 7.10 -11.03 -28.88
C THR A 244 6.64 -11.34 -27.47
N TYR A 245 6.90 -10.45 -26.52
CA TYR A 245 6.42 -10.59 -25.15
C TYR A 245 5.50 -9.41 -24.82
N ALA A 246 4.31 -9.71 -24.32
CA ALA A 246 3.43 -8.65 -23.89
C ALA A 246 4.09 -7.83 -22.78
N THR A 247 4.10 -6.52 -22.99
CA THR A 247 4.55 -5.55 -22.00
C THR A 247 3.36 -4.69 -21.66
N PHE A 248 2.90 -4.80 -20.41
CA PHE A 248 1.85 -3.95 -19.86
C PHE A 248 2.22 -3.52 -18.46
N ASP A 249 1.75 -2.35 -18.07
CA ASP A 249 1.78 -1.90 -16.68
C ASP A 249 0.84 -2.75 -15.82
N ARG A 250 1.11 -2.76 -14.51
CA ARG A 250 0.23 -3.40 -13.52
C ARG A 250 -1.23 -2.96 -13.76
N HIS A 251 -2.14 -3.90 -13.60
CA HIS A 251 -3.58 -3.66 -13.69
C HIS A 251 -4.26 -4.01 -12.37
N LEU A 252 -5.44 -3.44 -12.18
CA LEU A 252 -6.26 -3.66 -10.99
C LEU A 252 -7.47 -4.52 -11.32
N LEU A 253 -7.87 -5.33 -10.34
CA LEU A 253 -9.12 -6.07 -10.30
C LEU A 253 -9.90 -5.64 -9.06
N LEU A 254 -11.13 -5.18 -9.23
CA LEU A 254 -12.13 -5.06 -8.17
C LEU A 254 -13.07 -6.26 -8.28
N CYS A 255 -13.06 -7.14 -7.29
CA CYS A 255 -13.95 -8.29 -7.24
C CYS A 255 -15.41 -7.88 -6.99
N PRO A 256 -16.40 -8.73 -7.31
CA PRO A 256 -17.81 -8.44 -7.05
C PRO A 256 -18.10 -8.01 -5.60
N ASP A 257 -17.37 -8.56 -4.62
CA ASP A 257 -17.45 -8.19 -3.21
C ASP A 257 -17.10 -6.72 -2.94
N SER A 258 -16.30 -6.06 -3.78
CA SER A 258 -16.08 -4.60 -3.71
C SER A 258 -17.35 -3.81 -3.98
N PHE A 259 -18.34 -4.37 -4.66
CA PHE A 259 -19.57 -3.64 -5.01
C PHE A 259 -20.78 -4.13 -4.21
N SER A 260 -20.69 -5.33 -3.63
CA SER A 260 -21.74 -5.97 -2.86
C SER A 260 -21.11 -6.87 -1.81
N PRO A 261 -20.54 -6.31 -0.73
CA PRO A 261 -19.82 -7.10 0.27
C PRO A 261 -20.71 -8.18 0.87
N SER A 262 -20.23 -9.42 0.92
CA SER A 262 -21.00 -10.57 1.43
C SER A 262 -21.14 -10.64 2.97
N GLY A 263 -20.71 -9.59 3.69
CA GLY A 263 -20.84 -9.44 5.16
C GLY A 263 -19.65 -9.97 5.98
N ASN A 264 -19.41 -9.31 7.13
CA ASN A 264 -18.40 -9.58 8.18
C ASN A 264 -16.89 -9.43 7.84
N GLY A 265 -16.54 -8.78 6.73
CA GLY A 265 -15.15 -8.45 6.39
C GLY A 265 -14.62 -7.19 7.10
N PRO A 266 -13.30 -6.91 7.03
CA PRO A 266 -12.68 -5.69 7.57
C PRO A 266 -13.01 -4.41 6.78
N HIS A 267 -13.71 -4.52 5.65
CA HIS A 267 -14.04 -3.44 4.71
C HIS A 267 -15.56 -3.30 4.51
N THR A 268 -16.35 -3.16 5.58
CA THR A 268 -17.83 -3.17 5.46
C THR A 268 -18.48 -1.80 5.58
N ILE A 269 -17.72 -0.72 5.86
CA ILE A 269 -18.29 0.62 5.83
C ILE A 269 -18.41 1.10 4.39
N ALA A 270 -19.61 1.53 4.01
CA ALA A 270 -19.93 1.88 2.64
C ALA A 270 -19.23 3.15 2.12
N SER A 271 -18.93 4.10 3.00
CA SER A 271 -18.37 5.41 2.64
C SER A 271 -17.59 6.06 3.78
N LEU A 272 -16.72 7.02 3.46
CA LEU A 272 -16.02 7.84 4.46
C LEU A 272 -16.98 8.69 5.29
N SER A 273 -18.08 9.16 4.69
CA SER A 273 -19.12 9.88 5.42
C SER A 273 -19.83 9.01 6.46
N ALA A 274 -20.02 7.72 6.16
CA ALA A 274 -20.57 6.78 7.13
C ALA A 274 -19.54 6.46 8.23
N LEU A 275 -18.25 6.39 7.90
CA LEU A 275 -17.16 6.16 8.85
C LEU A 275 -17.12 7.24 9.94
N VAL A 276 -17.29 8.52 9.58
CA VAL A 276 -17.29 9.66 10.52
C VAL A 276 -18.68 10.01 11.07
N SER A 277 -19.66 9.12 10.93
CA SER A 277 -20.95 9.30 11.58
C SER A 277 -20.84 8.94 13.07
N SER A 278 -21.65 9.58 13.93
CA SER A 278 -21.68 9.27 15.37
C SER A 278 -21.99 7.79 15.69
N THR A 279 -22.51 7.03 14.73
CA THR A 279 -22.77 5.59 14.87
C THR A 279 -21.52 4.73 14.67
N ASN A 280 -20.62 5.13 13.78
CA ASN A 280 -19.45 4.34 13.41
C ASN A 280 -18.12 4.96 13.87
N TYR A 281 -18.13 6.22 14.28
CA TYR A 281 -16.93 6.92 14.72
C TYR A 281 -16.35 6.23 15.97
N PRO A 282 -15.02 6.02 16.04
CA PRO A 282 -14.43 5.34 17.18
C PRO A 282 -14.71 6.08 18.49
N VAL A 283 -15.08 5.31 19.52
CA VAL A 283 -15.18 5.78 20.90
C VAL A 283 -14.03 5.25 21.75
N GLU A 284 -13.69 5.96 22.82
CA GLU A 284 -12.64 5.54 23.74
C GLU A 284 -12.83 4.10 24.22
N GLY A 285 -11.75 3.31 24.21
CA GLY A 285 -11.75 1.91 24.67
C GLY A 285 -12.14 0.88 23.61
N LEU A 286 -12.45 1.27 22.37
CA LEU A 286 -12.52 0.32 21.26
C LEU A 286 -11.14 -0.32 21.04
N LYS A 287 -11.12 -1.66 21.00
CA LYS A 287 -9.89 -2.45 20.93
C LYS A 287 -9.36 -2.64 19.50
N GLN A 288 -10.17 -2.33 18.49
CA GLN A 288 -9.82 -2.44 17.08
C GLN A 288 -10.56 -1.35 16.32
N LEU A 289 -9.90 -0.74 15.34
CA LEU A 289 -10.54 -0.02 14.24
C LEU A 289 -11.61 -0.95 13.65
N PRO A 290 -12.90 -0.74 13.96
CA PRO A 290 -13.93 -1.50 13.33
C PRO A 290 -14.08 -0.86 11.97
N LEU A 291 -13.74 -1.62 10.93
CA LEU A 291 -14.19 -1.38 9.57
C LEU A 291 -13.46 -0.21 8.88
N SER A 292 -12.60 -0.56 7.94
CA SER A 292 -12.22 0.39 6.90
C SER A 292 -13.35 0.49 5.86
N THR A 293 -13.33 1.55 5.07
CA THR A 293 -14.29 1.71 3.98
C THR A 293 -13.97 0.75 2.83
N ILE A 294 -14.96 0.47 2.00
CA ILE A 294 -14.73 -0.25 0.73
C ILE A 294 -13.74 0.52 -0.16
N SER A 295 -13.80 1.85 -0.16
CA SER A 295 -12.85 2.69 -0.90
C SER A 295 -11.42 2.59 -0.38
N ALA A 296 -11.21 2.28 0.91
CA ALA A 296 -9.88 2.05 1.47
C ALA A 296 -9.20 0.82 0.85
N THR A 297 -9.97 -0.18 0.38
CA THR A 297 -9.43 -1.29 -0.41
C THR A 297 -8.86 -0.77 -1.73
N LEU A 298 -9.62 0.03 -2.50
CA LEU A 298 -9.09 0.62 -3.74
C LEU A 298 -7.85 1.48 -3.45
N PHE A 299 -7.90 2.30 -2.39
CA PHE A 299 -6.78 3.13 -1.99
C PHE A 299 -5.52 2.32 -1.67
N HIS A 300 -5.66 1.20 -0.97
CA HIS A 300 -4.56 0.24 -0.74
C HIS A 300 -3.99 -0.28 -2.06
N GLU A 301 -4.83 -0.69 -3.01
CA GLU A 301 -4.37 -1.20 -4.31
C GLU A 301 -3.63 -0.14 -5.13
N LEU A 302 -3.97 1.16 -4.98
CA LEU A 302 -3.23 2.22 -5.65
C LEU A 302 -1.76 2.25 -5.23
N PHE A 303 -1.42 1.89 -3.98
CA PHE A 303 -0.03 1.78 -3.57
C PHE A 303 0.70 0.63 -4.24
N HIS A 304 0.05 -0.52 -4.42
CA HIS A 304 0.62 -1.63 -5.21
C HIS A 304 0.78 -1.26 -6.69
N LEU A 305 -0.18 -0.53 -7.24
CA LEU A 305 -0.22 -0.13 -8.65
C LEU A 305 0.97 0.77 -9.01
N VAL A 306 1.29 1.74 -8.16
CA VAL A 306 2.33 2.75 -8.41
C VAL A 306 3.69 2.39 -7.82
N ASP A 307 3.84 1.17 -7.30
CA ASP A 307 5.09 0.70 -6.76
C ASP A 307 6.05 0.23 -7.86
N VAL A 308 7.09 1.03 -8.09
CA VAL A 308 8.16 0.75 -9.06
C VAL A 308 9.08 -0.39 -8.64
N ALA A 309 9.19 -0.67 -7.34
CA ALA A 309 10.02 -1.77 -6.84
C ALA A 309 9.35 -3.14 -7.07
N GLY A 310 8.08 -3.13 -7.46
CA GLY A 310 7.29 -4.32 -7.67
C GLY A 310 7.15 -5.19 -6.43
N THR A 311 7.10 -4.57 -5.25
CA THR A 311 6.89 -5.26 -3.99
C THR A 311 5.44 -5.73 -3.91
N ASP A 312 5.20 -6.92 -4.46
CA ASP A 312 3.91 -7.62 -4.38
C ASP A 312 3.69 -8.33 -3.02
N ASN A 313 4.59 -8.09 -2.08
CA ASN A 313 4.57 -8.74 -0.79
C ASN A 313 4.09 -7.74 0.27
N ASP A 314 2.88 -7.98 0.77
CA ASP A 314 2.35 -7.34 1.98
C ASP A 314 3.23 -7.62 3.21
N ASN A 315 4.27 -8.46 3.09
CA ASN A 315 5.15 -8.94 4.15
C ASN A 315 4.36 -9.61 5.29
N ASN A 316 3.23 -10.24 4.95
CA ASN A 316 2.23 -10.76 5.89
C ASN A 316 1.60 -9.69 6.81
N LEU A 317 1.65 -8.41 6.42
CA LEU A 317 1.08 -7.28 7.16
C LEU A 317 -0.37 -7.01 6.73
N GLN A 318 -1.18 -8.07 6.61
CA GLN A 318 -2.56 -8.00 6.08
C GLN A 318 -3.60 -7.52 7.10
N SER A 319 -3.19 -7.24 8.34
CA SER A 319 -4.10 -6.75 9.36
C SER A 319 -3.40 -5.85 10.37
N PHE A 320 -4.21 -5.10 11.12
CA PHE A 320 -3.73 -4.08 12.05
C PHE A 320 -2.77 -4.61 13.12
N LEU A 321 -3.04 -5.78 13.71
CA LEU A 321 -2.19 -6.33 14.79
C LEU A 321 -0.78 -6.73 14.31
N PRO A 322 -0.61 -7.46 13.19
CA PRO A 322 0.69 -7.66 12.55
C PRO A 322 1.42 -6.36 12.20
N ILE A 323 0.70 -5.35 11.69
CA ILE A 323 1.29 -4.04 11.39
C ILE A 323 1.81 -3.40 12.66
N LEU A 324 1.02 -3.38 13.73
CA LEU A 324 1.41 -2.81 15.01
C LEU A 324 2.61 -3.53 15.61
N ASP A 325 2.63 -4.86 15.59
CA ASP A 325 3.76 -5.65 16.07
C ASP A 325 5.03 -5.41 15.23
N ALA A 326 4.91 -5.45 13.90
CA ALA A 326 6.03 -5.17 13.00
C ALA A 326 6.55 -3.74 13.17
N SER A 327 5.64 -2.77 13.29
CA SER A 327 5.98 -1.37 13.20
C SER A 327 6.35 -0.74 14.54
N TYR A 328 5.56 -0.99 15.57
CA TYR A 328 5.75 -0.40 16.88
C TYR A 328 6.64 -1.27 17.78
N SER A 329 6.37 -2.58 17.87
CA SER A 329 7.13 -3.48 18.74
C SER A 329 8.49 -3.84 18.16
N LYS A 330 8.54 -4.22 16.87
CA LYS A 330 9.76 -4.67 16.20
C LYS A 330 10.52 -3.57 15.47
N LYS A 331 9.89 -2.41 15.23
CA LYS A 331 10.46 -1.29 14.46
C LYS A 331 11.03 -1.76 13.10
N SER A 332 10.30 -2.64 12.43
CA SER A 332 10.71 -3.28 11.19
C SER A 332 10.88 -2.23 10.09
N PRO A 333 12.06 -2.16 9.44
CA PRO A 333 12.26 -1.24 8.34
C PRO A 333 11.42 -1.58 7.10
N ASN A 334 10.87 -2.78 7.01
CA ASN A 334 10.08 -3.25 5.87
C ASN A 334 8.61 -2.83 5.92
N THR A 335 8.14 -2.26 7.04
CA THR A 335 6.76 -1.79 7.19
C THR A 335 6.39 -0.77 6.10
N VAL A 336 7.32 0.13 5.76
CA VAL A 336 7.11 1.18 4.75
C VAL A 336 6.95 0.66 3.32
N ASN A 337 7.22 -0.63 3.07
CA ASN A 337 7.06 -1.27 1.77
C ASN A 337 5.67 -1.89 1.59
N ALA A 338 4.95 -2.19 2.68
CA ALA A 338 3.61 -2.71 2.62
C ALA A 338 2.60 -1.57 2.40
N PRO A 339 1.55 -1.77 1.58
CA PRO A 339 0.49 -0.78 1.40
C PRO A 339 -0.53 -0.69 2.54
N GLU A 340 -0.82 -1.78 3.26
CA GLU A 340 -1.80 -1.78 4.36
C GLU A 340 -1.51 -0.73 5.44
N PRO A 341 -0.26 -0.55 5.92
CA PRO A 341 0.06 0.53 6.84
C PRO A 341 -0.35 1.93 6.36
N TYR A 342 -0.21 2.22 5.06
CA TYR A 342 -0.59 3.52 4.50
C TYR A 342 -2.11 3.69 4.45
N ALA A 343 -2.84 2.64 4.06
CA ALA A 343 -4.31 2.69 4.03
C ALA A 343 -4.91 2.85 5.43
N LEU A 344 -4.36 2.14 6.43
CA LEU A 344 -4.79 2.28 7.83
C LEU A 344 -4.41 3.64 8.42
N PHE A 345 -3.21 4.14 8.14
CA PHE A 345 -2.80 5.47 8.56
C PHE A 345 -3.69 6.55 7.90
N ALA A 346 -3.91 6.50 6.59
CA ALA A 346 -4.80 7.45 5.92
C ALA A 346 -6.21 7.47 6.54
N THR A 347 -6.74 6.29 6.88
CA THR A 347 -8.03 6.16 7.58
C THR A 347 -7.99 6.80 8.97
N ALA A 348 -6.95 6.52 9.77
CA ALA A 348 -6.78 7.10 11.10
C ALA A 348 -6.59 8.63 11.06
N ALA A 349 -5.82 9.13 10.09
CA ALA A 349 -5.63 10.55 9.86
C ALA A 349 -6.94 11.24 9.44
N TYR A 350 -7.73 10.59 8.57
CA TYR A 350 -9.02 11.11 8.14
C TYR A 350 -10.02 11.20 9.30
N LEU A 351 -10.11 10.16 10.14
CA LEU A 351 -10.92 10.16 11.36
C LEU A 351 -10.51 11.31 12.30
N TYR A 352 -9.21 11.44 12.57
CA TYR A 352 -8.68 12.51 13.42
C TYR A 352 -9.01 13.92 12.89
N GLN A 353 -9.03 14.10 11.58
CA GLN A 353 -9.32 15.39 10.93
C GLN A 353 -10.82 15.69 10.86
N ASN A 354 -11.69 14.69 10.98
CA ASN A 354 -13.13 14.80 10.74
C ASN A 354 -13.95 14.16 11.87
N PRO A 355 -13.81 14.60 13.13
CA PRO A 355 -14.70 14.15 14.19
C PRO A 355 -16.16 14.55 13.91
N PRO A 356 -17.15 13.74 14.32
CA PRO A 356 -18.55 14.16 14.33
C PRO A 356 -18.72 15.47 15.12
N GLY A 357 -19.72 16.27 14.75
CA GLY A 357 -19.96 17.56 15.40
C GLY A 357 -20.21 17.40 16.91
N GLY A 358 -19.34 17.96 17.73
CA GLY A 358 -19.42 17.90 19.19
C GLY A 358 -18.51 16.86 19.84
N ASP A 359 -17.87 15.99 19.06
CA ASP A 359 -16.91 15.00 19.54
C ASP A 359 -15.47 15.51 19.41
N ASP A 360 -14.58 15.04 20.29
CA ASP A 360 -13.15 15.32 20.21
C ASP A 360 -12.48 14.42 19.14
N PRO A 361 -11.40 14.91 18.47
CA PRO A 361 -10.56 14.07 17.64
C PRO A 361 -10.02 12.87 18.41
N VAL A 362 -10.25 11.66 17.91
CA VAL A 362 -9.69 10.45 18.52
C VAL A 362 -8.33 10.19 17.90
N LEU A 363 -7.28 10.30 18.73
CA LEU A 363 -5.97 9.80 18.36
C LEU A 363 -5.98 8.28 18.52
N GLU A 364 -6.23 7.58 17.42
CA GLU A 364 -6.17 6.12 17.41
C GLU A 364 -4.71 5.66 17.22
N ALA A 365 -3.91 5.93 18.25
CA ALA A 365 -2.64 5.26 18.49
C ALA A 365 -2.89 4.39 19.71
N CYS A 366 -3.03 3.07 19.49
CA CYS A 366 -3.48 2.09 20.47
C CYS A 366 -3.36 2.46 21.96
N ASN A 367 -4.47 2.31 22.68
CA ASN A 367 -4.42 2.04 24.11
C ASN A 367 -3.91 0.60 24.31
N LEU A 368 -2.59 0.41 24.26
CA LEU A 368 -1.92 -0.86 24.49
C LEU A 368 -2.01 -1.22 25.98
N GLY A 369 -3.18 -1.69 26.40
CA GLY A 369 -3.33 -2.36 27.68
C GLY A 369 -2.39 -3.56 27.75
N GLY A 370 -1.25 -3.37 28.41
CA GLY A 370 -0.35 -4.47 28.74
C GLY A 370 -1.06 -5.49 29.65
N PRO A 371 -0.69 -6.78 29.57
CA PRO A 371 -1.21 -7.77 30.50
C PRO A 371 -0.84 -7.36 31.93
N SER A 372 -1.84 -7.43 32.81
CA SER A 372 -1.68 -7.37 34.25
C SER A 372 -0.57 -8.30 34.74
N SER A 373 0.59 -7.73 35.08
CA SER A 373 1.54 -8.13 36.15
C SER A 373 2.95 -7.62 35.83
N GLY A 374 3.23 -6.37 36.21
CA GLY A 374 4.58 -5.80 36.10
C GLY A 374 4.49 -4.30 35.99
N THR A 375 4.86 -3.62 37.07
CA THR A 375 4.90 -2.16 37.22
C THR A 375 5.74 -1.49 36.13
N PHE A 376 5.12 -1.10 35.03
CA PHE A 376 5.58 -0.02 34.16
C PHE A 376 4.91 1.27 34.63
N LYS A 377 5.73 2.24 35.06
CA LYS A 377 5.28 3.53 35.56
C LYS A 377 4.54 4.31 34.46
N GLU A 378 3.24 4.36 34.67
CA GLU A 378 2.16 5.29 34.32
C GLU A 378 2.50 6.78 34.02
N GLU A 379 3.57 7.10 33.27
CA GLU A 379 3.92 8.51 32.96
C GLU A 379 4.05 8.86 31.47
N GLN A 380 3.67 7.99 30.52
CA GLN A 380 3.80 8.32 29.08
C GLN A 380 2.61 8.01 28.18
N MET A 381 1.41 7.86 28.72
CA MET A 381 0.20 7.75 27.89
C MET A 381 -0.97 8.58 28.43
N TYR A 382 -0.68 9.84 28.72
CA TYR A 382 -1.66 10.93 28.71
C TYR A 382 -1.09 12.05 27.83
N LEU A 383 -1.35 11.97 26.52
CA LEU A 383 -1.19 13.09 25.59
C LEU A 383 -2.56 13.48 25.04
N SER A 384 -3.50 13.67 25.95
CA SER A 384 -4.66 14.54 25.79
C SER A 384 -4.83 15.27 27.13
N LEU A 385 -4.83 16.61 27.08
CA LEU A 385 -5.14 17.56 28.17
C LEU A 385 -4.10 17.78 29.29
N GLU A 386 -2.93 18.36 28.99
CA GLU A 386 -2.26 19.28 29.95
C GLU A 386 -1.26 20.26 29.29
N VAL A 387 -1.76 21.17 28.44
CA VAL A 387 -0.95 22.29 27.87
C VAL A 387 -1.30 23.64 28.52
N SER A 388 -2.02 23.67 29.65
CA SER A 388 -2.42 24.95 30.29
C SER A 388 -1.87 25.19 31.72
N ARG A 389 -0.86 24.48 32.19
CA ARG A 389 -0.29 24.73 33.53
C ARG A 389 1.24 24.66 33.61
N ILE A 390 1.94 25.46 32.82
CA ILE A 390 3.30 25.90 33.19
C ILE A 390 3.43 27.42 32.94
N LEU A 391 2.77 28.16 33.81
CA LEU A 391 3.15 29.50 34.25
C LEU A 391 2.81 29.54 35.74
N LEU A 392 3.75 29.99 36.56
CA LEU A 392 3.69 30.18 38.02
C LEU A 392 4.14 29.01 38.90
N ILE A 393 5.45 29.01 39.21
CA ILE A 393 6.05 29.24 40.54
C ILE A 393 7.33 28.41 40.68
N SER A 394 8.44 29.08 40.33
CA SER A 394 9.70 28.88 41.04
C SER A 394 9.65 29.76 42.30
N TRP A 395 10.41 29.40 43.33
CA TRP A 395 10.38 29.79 44.76
C TRP A 395 9.65 28.73 45.61
N ALA A 396 10.27 28.02 46.56
CA ALA A 396 11.55 28.19 47.21
C ALA A 396 12.09 26.85 47.74
N THR A 397 13.41 26.79 47.83
CA THR A 397 14.19 25.87 48.66
C THR A 397 13.75 25.92 50.13
N THR A 398 13.97 24.82 50.86
CA THR A 398 14.67 24.73 52.18
C THR A 398 14.05 23.64 53.09
N SER A 399 14.78 22.53 53.22
CA SER A 399 15.10 21.76 54.44
C SER A 399 14.03 21.12 55.38
N PHE A 400 14.53 20.05 56.01
CA PHE A 400 14.09 19.31 57.21
C PHE A 400 13.01 18.22 57.02
N LYS A 401 13.33 16.90 57.08
CA LYS A 401 13.74 16.01 58.20
C LYS A 401 12.54 15.52 59.04
N PHE A 402 12.51 14.19 59.24
CA PHE A 402 11.87 13.38 60.31
C PHE A 402 10.51 12.67 60.07
N LEU A 403 10.61 11.31 60.17
CA LEU A 403 9.74 10.26 60.79
C LEU A 403 8.20 10.31 60.59
N PHE A 404 7.47 9.20 60.47
CA PHE A 404 7.50 7.95 61.25
C PHE A 404 6.86 6.79 60.47
N GLU A 405 7.22 5.57 60.89
CA GLU A 405 6.58 4.28 60.62
C GLU A 405 5.07 4.27 60.93
N TYR A 406 4.30 3.63 60.06
CA TYR A 406 3.51 2.42 60.38
C TYR A 406 3.20 1.64 59.10
#